data_AF-A0A6M4A1E1-F1
#
_entry.id   AF-A0A6M4A1E1-F1
#
_cell.length_a   1.000
_cell.length_b   1.000
_cell.length_c   1.000
_cell.angle_alpha   90.00
_cell.angle_beta   90.00
_cell.angle_gamma   90.00
#
_symmetry.space_group_name_H-M   'P 1'
#
loop_
_entity.id
_entity.type
_entity.pdbx_description
1 polymer ?
#
loop_
_entity_poly.entity_id
_entity_poly.type
_entity_poly.pdbx_seq_one_letter_code
_entity_poly.pdbx_strand_id
1 'polypeptide(L)'
;MLIALGGILMAILSAWTFKILRQKNIFRLSSQIDGLTGVSNRAHFVECGVQAFKTTQKNAGVVLFDMDYFKSVNDTFGHAAGDWVLNTVAVTQGRYAGPAWRR
;
A
#
# COMPACT_ATOMS: atom_id res chain seq x y z
N MET A 1 21.56 -5.76 -43.39
CA MET A 1 20.77 -6.79 -42.66
C MET A 1 20.98 -6.72 -41.15
N LEU A 2 22.22 -6.80 -40.66
CA LEU A 2 22.55 -6.75 -39.22
C LEU A 2 22.11 -5.44 -38.52
N ILE A 3 22.30 -4.28 -39.17
CA ILE A 3 21.87 -2.98 -38.62
C ILE A 3 20.34 -2.91 -38.48
N ALA A 4 19.61 -3.39 -39.48
CA ALA A 4 18.15 -3.43 -39.46
C ALA A 4 17.61 -4.38 -38.37
N LEU A 5 18.23 -5.55 -38.19
CA LEU A 5 17.91 -6.48 -37.11
C LEU A 5 18.17 -5.89 -35.73
N GLY A 6 19.30 -5.17 -35.56
CA GLY A 6 19.61 -4.47 -34.31
C GLY A 6 18.60 -3.37 -33.97
N GLY A 7 18.15 -2.60 -34.97
CA GLY A 7 17.11 -1.58 -34.79
C GLY A 7 15.76 -2.17 -34.38
N ILE A 8 15.36 -3.28 -35.00
CA ILE A 8 14.13 -4.01 -34.63
C ILE A 8 14.25 -4.55 -33.20
N LEU A 9 15.38 -5.13 -32.82
CA LEU A 9 15.62 -5.62 -31.47
C LEU A 9 15.54 -4.48 -30.44
N MET A 10 16.16 -3.34 -30.71
CA MET A 10 16.08 -2.17 -29.83
C MET A 10 14.65 -1.63 -29.69
N ALA A 11 13.86 -1.60 -30.77
CA ALA A 11 12.46 -1.17 -30.73
C ALA A 11 11.58 -2.14 -29.92
N ILE A 12 11.84 -3.45 -30.01
CA ILE A 12 11.16 -4.45 -29.19
C ILE A 12 11.53 -4.24 -27.71
N LEU A 13 12.82 -4.13 -27.39
CA LEU A 13 13.28 -3.93 -26.00
C LEU A 13 12.72 -2.62 -25.40
N SER A 14 12.65 -1.54 -26.17
CA SER A 14 12.09 -0.26 -25.70
C SER A 14 10.58 -0.36 -25.46
N ALA A 15 9.83 -1.00 -26.36
CA ALA A 15 8.40 -1.23 -26.17
C ALA A 15 8.12 -2.13 -24.95
N TRP A 16 8.94 -3.16 -24.73
CA TRP A 16 8.85 -4.03 -23.56
C TRP A 16 9.14 -3.30 -22.26
N THR A 17 10.22 -2.52 -22.19
CA THR A 17 10.55 -1.72 -21.00
C THR A 17 9.47 -0.69 -20.67
N PHE A 18 8.92 -0.02 -21.68
CA PHE A 18 7.79 0.90 -21.50
C PHE A 18 6.54 0.20 -20.95
N LYS A 19 6.21 -0.99 -21.46
CA LYS A 19 5.09 -1.80 -20.96
C LYS A 19 5.30 -2.22 -19.51
N ILE A 20 6.52 -2.65 -19.15
CA ILE A 20 6.87 -3.04 -17.78
C ILE A 20 6.75 -1.86 -16.82
N LEU A 21 7.23 -0.67 -17.22
CA LEU A 21 7.11 0.53 -16.39
C LEU A 21 5.65 0.94 -16.15
N ARG A 22 4.79 0.83 -17.17
CA ARG A 22 3.34 1.04 -17.00
C ARG A 22 2.70 0.03 -16.07
N GLN A 23 3.03 -1.26 -16.22
CA GLN A 23 2.51 -2.31 -15.35
C GLN A 23 2.94 -2.10 -13.90
N LYS A 24 4.18 -1.65 -13.66
CA LYS A 24 4.65 -1.32 -12.31
C LYS A 24 3.80 -0.22 -11.66
N ASN A 25 3.44 0.83 -12.41
CA ASN A 25 2.58 1.90 -11.88
C ASN A 25 1.14 1.43 -11.63
N ILE A 26 0.55 0.67 -12.56
CA ILE A 26 -0.79 0.13 -12.37
C ILE A 26 -0.82 -0.83 -11.18
N PHE A 27 0.16 -1.72 -11.07
CA PHE A 27 0.30 -2.65 -9.94
C PHE A 27 0.50 -1.90 -8.62
N ARG A 28 1.31 -0.83 -8.63
CA ARG A 28 1.53 0.03 -7.47
C ARG A 28 0.26 0.76 -7.04
N LEU A 29 -0.56 1.22 -8.00
CA LEU A 29 -1.84 1.88 -7.73
C LEU A 29 -2.91 0.88 -7.28
N SER A 30 -2.98 -0.31 -7.89
CA SER A 30 -3.95 -1.35 -7.54
C SER A 30 -3.64 -2.03 -6.20
N SER A 31 -2.39 -1.92 -5.74
CA SER A 31 -1.92 -2.46 -4.46
C SER A 31 -1.68 -1.33 -3.45
N GLN A 32 -2.61 -0.38 -3.31
CA GLN A 32 -2.53 0.67 -2.28
C GLN A 32 -3.22 0.27 -0.97
N ILE A 33 -4.11 -0.71 -1.04
CA ILE A 33 -4.97 -1.14 0.06
C ILE A 33 -4.50 -2.50 0.57
N ASP A 34 -4.52 -2.68 1.88
CA ASP A 34 -4.37 -3.97 2.52
C ASP A 34 -5.61 -4.83 2.26
N GLY A 35 -5.40 -6.02 1.66
CA GLY A 35 -6.50 -6.86 1.20
C GLY A 35 -7.35 -7.48 2.31
N LEU A 36 -6.81 -7.59 3.53
CA LEU A 36 -7.53 -8.14 4.67
C LEU A 36 -8.38 -7.09 5.37
N THR A 37 -7.81 -5.89 5.59
CA THR A 37 -8.39 -4.86 6.47
C THR A 37 -9.01 -3.68 5.72
N GLY A 38 -8.72 -3.52 4.42
CA GLY A 38 -9.23 -2.43 3.61
C GLY A 38 -8.59 -1.06 3.87
N VAL A 39 -7.60 -0.97 4.76
CA VAL A 39 -6.86 0.28 5.04
C VAL A 39 -5.70 0.48 4.07
N SER A 40 -5.16 1.70 3.99
CA SER A 40 -3.92 1.96 3.26
C SER A 40 -2.80 1.04 3.73
N ASN A 41 -2.19 0.33 2.80
CA ASN A 41 -1.01 -0.45 3.14
C ASN A 41 0.18 0.45 3.46
N ARG A 42 1.25 -0.15 3.96
CA ARG A 42 2.46 0.59 4.39
C ARG A 42 3.04 1.48 3.30
N ALA A 43 3.12 1.00 2.06
CA ALA A 43 3.72 1.77 0.97
C ALA A 43 2.89 3.02 0.65
N HIS A 44 1.57 2.86 0.56
CA HIS A 44 0.66 3.95 0.30
C HIS A 44 0.59 4.94 1.47
N PHE A 45 0.53 4.44 2.71
CA PHE A 45 0.56 5.26 3.93
C PHE A 45 1.79 6.17 3.98
N VAL A 46 2.99 5.63 3.71
CA VAL A 46 4.23 6.43 3.70
C VAL A 46 4.20 7.49 2.60
N GLU A 47 3.74 7.14 1.41
CA GLU A 47 3.64 8.08 0.28
C GLU A 47 2.71 9.26 0.61
N CYS A 48 1.52 8.97 1.14
CA CYS A 48 0.57 9.98 1.60
C CYS A 48 1.13 10.81 2.77
N GLY A 49 1.77 10.16 3.75
CA GLY A 49 2.37 10.81 4.89
C GLY A 49 3.44 11.82 4.47
N VAL A 50 4.39 11.41 3.63
CA VAL A 50 5.44 12.31 3.11
C VAL A 50 4.83 13.52 2.42
N GLN A 51 3.78 13.32 1.62
CA GLN A 51 3.12 14.43 0.95
C GLN A 51 2.40 15.35 1.94
N ALA A 52 1.74 14.81 2.96
CA ALA A 52 1.08 15.59 4.02
C ALA A 52 2.08 16.40 4.86
N PHE A 53 3.25 15.82 5.18
CA PHE A 53 4.32 16.52 5.91
C PHE A 53 4.94 17.66 5.09
N LYS A 54 5.00 17.53 3.75
CA LYS A 54 5.51 18.61 2.88
C LYS A 54 4.56 19.79 2.74
N THR A 55 3.25 19.54 2.78
CA THR A 55 2.22 20.57 2.51
C THR A 55 1.65 21.19 3.77
N THR A 56 1.83 20.57 4.94
CA THR A 56 1.35 21.13 6.20
C THR A 56 2.17 22.33 6.64
N GLN A 57 1.50 23.42 7.02
CA GLN A 57 2.12 24.55 7.74
C GLN A 57 1.97 24.43 9.27
N LYS A 58 1.36 23.34 9.74
CA LYS A 58 1.15 23.04 11.16
C LYS A 58 2.03 21.86 11.58
N ASN A 59 2.29 21.75 12.89
CA ASN A 59 2.92 20.57 13.48
C ASN A 59 2.09 19.32 13.16
N ALA A 60 2.75 18.30 12.63
CA ALA A 60 2.18 16.99 12.34
C ALA A 60 2.94 15.91 13.11
N GLY A 61 2.24 14.85 13.49
CA GLY A 61 2.79 13.71 14.21
C GLY A 61 2.30 12.40 13.61
N VAL A 62 3.08 11.35 13.79
CA VAL A 62 2.73 9.98 13.41
C VAL A 62 2.57 9.16 14.66
N VAL A 63 1.48 8.39 14.74
CA VAL A 63 1.27 7.38 15.78
C VAL A 63 1.50 6.02 15.14
N LEU A 64 2.37 5.23 15.75
CA LEU A 64 2.56 3.82 15.44
C LEU A 64 2.20 3.04 16.70
N PHE A 65 1.32 2.05 16.55
CA PHE A 65 0.91 1.15 17.61
C PHE A 65 0.87 -0.28 17.05
N ASP A 66 1.01 -1.24 17.95
CA ASP A 66 0.92 -2.67 17.67
C ASP A 66 -0.15 -3.30 18.57
N MET A 67 -0.63 -4.49 18.21
CA MET A 67 -1.58 -5.24 19.03
C MET A 67 -0.83 -6.19 19.96
N ASP A 68 -0.79 -5.83 21.24
CA ASP A 68 -0.20 -6.68 22.26
C ASP A 68 -0.87 -8.07 22.27
N TYR A 69 -0.05 -9.12 22.43
CA TYR A 69 -0.49 -10.51 22.51
C TYR A 69 -1.26 -11.04 21.29
N PHE A 70 -1.20 -10.40 20.13
CA PHE A 70 -1.94 -10.84 18.94
C PHE A 70 -1.62 -12.29 18.52
N LYS A 71 -0.37 -12.73 18.71
CA LYS A 71 0.01 -14.13 18.49
C LYS A 71 -0.77 -15.10 19.40
N SER A 72 -0.99 -14.74 20.66
CA SER A 72 -1.77 -15.58 21.59
C SER A 72 -3.22 -15.74 21.13
N VAL A 73 -3.80 -14.70 20.51
CA VAL A 73 -5.14 -14.79 19.91
C VAL A 73 -5.15 -15.80 18.77
N ASN A 74 -4.16 -15.73 17.86
CA ASN A 74 -4.03 -16.70 16.77
C ASN A 74 -3.82 -18.12 17.28
N ASP A 75 -2.97 -18.30 18.29
CA ASP A 75 -2.63 -19.62 18.83
C ASP A 75 -3.81 -20.24 19.60
N THR A 76 -4.68 -19.42 20.22
CA THR A 76 -5.82 -19.88 21.03
C THR A 76 -7.09 -20.07 20.19
N PHE A 77 -7.35 -19.17 19.24
CA PHE A 77 -8.62 -19.08 18.51
C PHE A 77 -8.50 -19.29 17.00
N GLY A 78 -7.27 -19.51 16.50
CA GLY A 78 -6.97 -19.71 15.09
C GLY A 78 -6.84 -18.40 14.29
N HIS A 79 -6.24 -18.50 13.11
CA HIS A 79 -5.95 -17.35 12.24
C HIS A 79 -7.20 -16.57 11.81
N ALA A 80 -8.33 -17.24 11.59
CA ALA A 80 -9.58 -16.56 11.23
C ALA A 80 -10.06 -15.59 12.33
N ALA A 81 -9.83 -15.92 13.60
CA ALA A 81 -10.14 -15.01 14.71
C ALA A 81 -9.18 -13.81 14.73
N GLY A 82 -7.89 -14.03 14.44
CA GLY A 82 -6.92 -12.93 14.27
C GLY A 82 -7.28 -11.99 13.12
N ASP A 83 -7.71 -12.54 11.99
CA ASP A 83 -8.17 -11.78 10.82
C ASP A 83 -9.40 -10.92 11.15
N TRP A 84 -10.31 -11.45 11.96
CA TRP A 84 -11.46 -10.71 12.47
C TRP A 84 -11.04 -9.56 13.42
N VAL A 85 -10.08 -9.81 14.30
CA VAL A 85 -9.52 -8.76 15.20
C VAL A 85 -8.86 -7.65 14.38
N LEU A 86 -8.03 -7.99 13.39
CA LEU A 86 -7.39 -7.03 12.49
C LEU A 86 -8.41 -6.13 11.78
N ASN A 87 -9.45 -6.74 11.22
CA ASN A 87 -10.56 -6.01 10.59
C ASN A 87 -11.28 -5.07 11.56
N THR A 88 -11.57 -5.55 12.77
CA THR A 88 -12.28 -4.76 13.78
C THR A 88 -11.46 -3.54 14.21
N VAL A 89 -10.16 -3.71 14.40
CA VAL A 89 -9.24 -2.63 14.76
C VAL A 89 -9.13 -1.59 13.65
N ALA A 90 -9.05 -2.03 12.39
CA ALA A 90 -9.05 -1.15 11.22
C ALA A 90 -10.34 -0.30 11.11
N VAL A 91 -11.51 -0.92 11.25
CA VAL A 91 -12.80 -0.22 11.23
C VAL A 91 -12.90 0.81 12.37
N THR A 92 -12.45 0.42 13.56
CA THR A 92 -12.47 1.28 14.74
C THR A 92 -11.63 2.54 14.53
N GLN A 93 -10.42 2.39 13.97
CA GLN A 93 -9.59 3.55 13.61
C GLN A 93 -10.29 4.47 12.61
N GLY A 94 -10.89 3.94 11.53
CA GLY A 94 -11.60 4.76 10.54
C GLY A 94 -12.76 5.57 11.13
N ARG A 95 -13.35 5.12 12.24
CA ARG A 95 -14.42 5.84 12.95
C ARG A 95 -13.92 7.03 13.77
N TYR A 96 -12.74 6.90 14.39
CA TYR A 96 -12.13 7.94 15.23
C TYR A 96 -11.17 8.86 14.46
N ALA A 97 -10.68 8.41 13.31
CA ALA A 97 -9.88 9.23 12.43
C ALA A 97 -10.75 10.29 11.75
N GLY A 98 -10.26 11.54 11.71
CA GLY A 98 -11.02 12.68 11.18
C GLY A 98 -11.40 12.53 9.70
N PRO A 99 -12.15 13.49 9.11
CA PRO A 99 -12.72 13.40 7.75
C PRO A 99 -11.71 13.06 6.63
N ALA A 100 -10.41 13.29 6.86
CA ALA A 100 -9.33 12.97 5.93
C ALA A 100 -9.12 11.46 5.70
N TRP A 101 -9.59 10.58 6.59
CA TRP A 101 -9.37 9.13 6.54
C TRP A 101 -10.53 8.34 5.91
N ARG A 102 -11.61 9.01 5.47
CA ARG A 102 -12.83 8.38 4.91
C ARG A 102 -12.90 8.37 3.37
N ARG A 103 -11.76 8.47 2.67
CA ARG A 103 -11.72 8.50 1.19
C ARG A 103 -11.00 7.29 0.63
#